data_AF-A0A6I6AKJ4-F1
#
_entry.id   AF-A0A6I6AKJ4-F1
#
_cell.length_a   1.000
_cell.length_b   1.000
_cell.length_c   1.000
_cell.angle_alpha   90.00
_cell.angle_beta   90.00
_cell.angle_gamma   90.00
#
_symmetry.space_group_name_H-M   'P 1'
#
loop_
_entity.id
_entity.type
_entity.pdbx_description
1 polymer ?
#
loop_
_entity_poly.entity_id
_entity_poly.type
_entity_poly.pdbx_seq_one_letter_code
_entity_poly.pdbx_strand_id
1 'polypeptide(L)'
;MGLNSIGLLFFFVPGVIAFAVDFINGTIYLPPYEYGIDDPNSQDVELKSVSIPPDQISPDEVSLLVSQHSGRKVILLPGEYETQPIESIDEFWSVGRKMNVQS
;
A
#
# COMPACT_ATOMS: atom_id res chain seq x y z
N MET A 1 15.09 -24.74 -1.04
CA MET A 1 15.19 -23.36 -1.56
C MET A 1 13.88 -22.68 -1.23
N GLY A 2 13.83 -22.00 -0.08
CA GLY A 2 12.60 -21.35 0.37
C GLY A 2 12.37 -20.13 -0.50
N LEU A 3 11.20 -20.02 -1.13
CA LEU A 3 10.68 -18.72 -1.52
C LEU A 3 10.73 -17.90 -0.23
N ASN A 4 11.54 -16.85 -0.21
CA ASN A 4 11.50 -15.85 0.84
C ASN A 4 10.07 -15.30 0.73
N SER A 5 9.15 -15.88 1.50
CA SER A 5 7.73 -15.61 1.45
C SER A 5 7.52 -14.19 1.93
N ILE A 6 7.74 -13.22 1.05
CA ILE A 6 7.29 -11.86 1.23
C ILE A 6 5.77 -11.96 1.15
N GLY A 7 5.17 -12.28 2.30
CA GLY A 7 3.73 -12.43 2.42
C GLY A 7 3.05 -11.08 2.31
N LEU A 8 3.63 -10.07 2.97
CA LEU A 8 3.11 -8.71 3.02
C LEU A 8 4.18 -7.72 2.56
N LEU A 9 3.81 -6.87 1.61
CA LEU A 9 4.68 -5.82 1.06
C LEU A 9 3.99 -4.47 1.20
N PHE A 10 4.67 -3.53 1.82
CA PHE A 10 4.28 -2.13 1.87
C PHE A 10 4.75 -1.43 0.60
N PHE A 11 3.89 -0.61 0.02
CA PHE A 11 4.13 0.24 -1.13
C PHE A 11 3.94 1.71 -0.73
N PHE A 12 4.88 2.54 -1.12
CA PHE A 12 4.87 3.97 -0.86
C PHE A 12 5.04 4.75 -2.16
N VAL A 13 4.07 5.60 -2.47
CA VAL A 13 4.12 6.55 -3.58
C VAL A 13 4.24 7.95 -2.98
N PRO A 14 5.44 8.58 -3.01
CA PRO A 14 5.68 9.86 -2.36
C PRO A 14 4.69 10.93 -2.80
N GLY A 15 4.06 11.61 -1.83
CA GLY A 15 3.08 12.67 -2.08
C GLY A 15 1.71 12.20 -2.63
N VAL A 16 1.51 10.89 -2.80
CA VAL A 16 0.28 10.33 -3.36
C VAL A 16 -0.45 9.44 -2.37
N ILE A 17 0.13 8.28 -2.02
CA ILE A 17 -0.52 7.26 -1.18
C ILE A 17 0.49 6.21 -0.68
N ALA A 18 0.19 5.60 0.46
CA ALA A 18 0.80 4.35 0.91
C ALA A 18 -0.26 3.24 0.97
N PHE A 19 0.11 2.00 0.67
CA PHE A 19 -0.78 0.83 0.76
C PHE A 19 0.03 -0.46 0.98
N ALA A 20 -0.61 -1.54 1.43
CA ALA A 20 0.06 -2.82 1.62
C ALA A 20 -0.63 -3.92 0.83
N VAL A 21 0.14 -4.89 0.34
CA VAL A 21 -0.35 -6.02 -0.44
C VAL A 21 0.07 -7.32 0.23
N ASP A 22 -0.92 -8.10 0.64
CA ASP A 22 -0.76 -9.48 1.09
C ASP A 22 -0.89 -10.43 -0.10
N PHE A 23 0.24 -10.97 -0.54
CA PHE A 23 0.32 -11.91 -1.64
C PHE A 23 -0.09 -13.33 -1.25
N ILE A 24 -0.15 -13.66 0.04
CA ILE A 24 -0.59 -14.97 0.53
C ILE A 24 -2.11 -15.04 0.49
N ASN A 25 -2.78 -14.02 0.99
CA ASN A 25 -4.24 -13.97 1.10
C ASN A 25 -4.91 -13.28 -0.10
N GLY A 26 -4.15 -12.59 -0.96
CA GLY A 26 -4.73 -11.79 -2.04
C GLY A 26 -5.52 -10.61 -1.49
N THR A 27 -4.91 -9.84 -0.58
CA THR A 27 -5.58 -8.70 0.07
C THR A 27 -4.74 -7.44 -0.07
N ILE A 28 -5.37 -6.36 -0.50
CA ILE A 28 -4.77 -5.02 -0.54
C ILE A 28 -5.36 -4.20 0.61
N TYR A 29 -4.50 -3.65 1.45
CA TYR A 29 -4.86 -2.75 2.54
C TYR A 29 -4.62 -1.30 2.12
N LEU A 30 -5.68 -0.51 2.16
CA LEU A 30 -5.71 0.87 1.67
C LEU A 30 -6.15 1.81 2.79
N PRO A 31 -5.52 2.98 2.94
CA PRO A 31 -6.04 4.00 3.83
C PRO A 31 -7.36 4.56 3.26
N PRO A 32 -8.26 5.07 4.11
CA PRO A 32 -9.52 5.62 3.63
C PRO A 32 -9.30 6.82 2.71
N TYR A 33 -10.29 7.12 1.86
CA TYR A 33 -10.25 8.21 0.88
C TYR A 33 -9.80 9.57 1.45
N GLU A 34 -10.12 9.86 2.70
CA GLU A 34 -9.80 11.11 3.40
C GLU A 34 -8.32 11.21 3.84
N TYR A 35 -7.59 10.09 3.79
CA TYR A 35 -6.18 10.04 4.17
C TYR A 35 -5.32 10.89 3.23
N GLY A 36 -4.50 11.77 3.81
CA GLY A 36 -3.65 12.71 3.06
C GLY A 36 -4.40 13.85 2.37
N ILE A 37 -5.68 14.07 2.68
CA ILE A 37 -6.44 15.29 2.31
C ILE A 37 -6.31 16.34 3.42
N ASP A 38 -6.56 15.96 4.68
CA ASP A 38 -6.50 16.88 5.82
C ASP A 38 -5.21 16.77 6.64
N ASP A 39 -4.75 15.55 6.93
CA ASP A 39 -3.50 15.32 7.66
C ASP A 39 -2.81 14.02 7.18
N PRO A 40 -1.64 14.11 6.52
CA PRO A 40 -0.91 12.94 6.04
C PRO A 40 -0.28 12.11 7.18
N ASN A 41 -0.29 12.61 8.41
CA ASN A 41 0.25 11.93 9.60
C ASN A 41 -0.80 11.27 10.49
N SER A 42 -2.07 11.25 10.08
CA SER A 42 -3.16 10.66 10.87
C SER A 42 -3.02 9.14 10.90
N GLN A 43 -2.82 8.60 12.10
CA GLN A 43 -2.47 7.20 12.37
C GLN A 43 -3.66 6.36 12.88
N ASP A 44 -4.78 7.00 13.19
CA ASP A 44 -5.96 6.39 13.79
C ASP A 44 -7.04 6.02 12.76
N VAL A 45 -6.70 6.09 11.47
CA VAL A 45 -7.62 5.71 10.42
C VAL A 45 -7.57 4.21 10.17
N GLU A 46 -8.74 3.58 10.18
CA GLU A 46 -8.88 2.16 9.90
C GLU A 46 -8.56 1.87 8.42
N LEU A 47 -7.65 0.93 8.18
CA LEU A 47 -7.32 0.47 6.83
C LEU A 47 -8.48 -0.34 6.26
N LYS A 48 -8.84 -0.06 5.02
CA LYS A 48 -9.82 -0.85 4.27
C LYS A 48 -9.10 -1.98 3.55
N SER A 49 -9.61 -3.20 3.69
CA SER A 49 -9.14 -4.37 2.95
C SER A 49 -9.95 -4.58 1.67
N VAL A 50 -9.26 -4.80 0.57
CA VAL A 50 -9.84 -5.16 -0.72
C VAL A 50 -9.24 -6.51 -1.12
N SER A 51 -10.10 -7.52 -1.31
CA SER A 51 -9.64 -8.85 -1.67
C SER A 51 -9.63 -9.01 -3.19
N ILE A 52 -8.52 -9.51 -3.73
CA ILE A 52 -8.34 -9.85 -5.13
C ILE A 52 -7.70 -11.23 -5.27
N PRO A 53 -8.01 -11.98 -6.34
CA PRO A 53 -7.37 -13.26 -6.57
C PRO A 53 -5.84 -13.12 -6.60
N PRO A 54 -5.07 -13.94 -5.86
CA PRO A 54 -3.61 -13.84 -5.81
C PRO A 54 -2.92 -13.91 -7.18
N ASP A 55 -3.53 -14.64 -8.12
CA ASP A 55 -3.09 -14.75 -9.52
C ASP A 55 -3.31 -13.48 -10.35
N GLN A 56 -4.09 -12.51 -9.83
CA GLN A 56 -4.41 -11.24 -10.48
C GLN A 56 -3.71 -10.04 -9.85
N ILE A 57 -2.85 -10.25 -8.84
CA ILE A 57 -2.04 -9.18 -8.25
C ILE A 57 -0.98 -8.75 -9.27
N SER A 58 -1.35 -7.79 -10.12
CA SER A 58 -0.48 -7.16 -11.10
C SER A 58 -0.37 -5.65 -10.83
N PRO A 59 0.72 -4.99 -11.26
CA PRO A 59 0.86 -3.54 -11.08
C PRO A 59 -0.31 -2.74 -11.68
N ASP A 60 -0.86 -3.18 -12.81
CA ASP A 60 -2.00 -2.53 -13.46
C ASP A 60 -3.28 -2.64 -12.64
N GLU A 61 -3.61 -3.83 -12.15
CA GLU A 61 -4.79 -4.07 -11.29
C GLU A 61 -4.67 -3.31 -9.96
N VAL A 62 -3.49 -3.36 -9.33
CA VAL A 62 -3.24 -2.62 -8.09
C VAL A 62 -3.37 -1.11 -8.34
N SER A 63 -2.81 -0.59 -9.43
CA SER A 63 -2.95 0.83 -9.80
C SER A 63 -4.41 1.24 -9.98
N LEU A 64 -5.20 0.40 -10.65
CA LEU A 64 -6.63 0.64 -10.86
C LEU A 64 -7.40 0.68 -9.53
N LEU A 65 -7.19 -0.30 -8.67
CA LEU A 65 -7.88 -0.40 -7.37
C LEU A 65 -7.50 0.74 -6.44
N VAL A 66 -6.20 1.05 -6.34
CA VAL A 66 -5.70 2.18 -5.54
C VAL A 66 -6.26 3.50 -6.08
N SER A 67 -6.34 3.66 -7.40
CA SER A 67 -6.91 4.86 -8.02
C SER A 67 -8.39 5.03 -7.72
N GLN A 68 -9.16 3.95 -7.85
CA GLN A 68 -10.59 3.94 -7.53
C GLN A 68 -10.84 4.24 -6.05
N HIS A 69 -10.01 3.68 -5.16
CA HIS A 69 -10.16 3.84 -3.73
C HIS A 69 -9.78 5.25 -3.24
N SER A 70 -8.67 5.78 -3.73
CA SER A 70 -8.16 7.11 -3.37
C SER A 70 -8.88 8.24 -4.09
N GLY A 71 -9.66 7.94 -5.13
CA GLY A 71 -10.25 8.92 -6.05
C GLY A 71 -9.22 9.81 -6.76
N ARG A 72 -7.94 9.43 -6.73
CA ARG A 72 -6.82 10.07 -7.41
C ARG A 72 -6.29 9.11 -8.47
N LYS A 73 -5.77 9.64 -9.58
CA LYS A 73 -5.11 8.79 -10.57
C LYS A 73 -3.74 8.37 -10.03
N VAL A 74 -3.58 7.10 -9.68
CA VAL A 74 -2.32 6.49 -9.23
C VAL A 74 -1.83 5.53 -10.29
N ILE A 75 -0.57 5.66 -10.70
CA ILE A 75 0.07 4.76 -11.67
C ILE A 75 1.34 4.25 -11.01
N LEU A 76 1.47 2.93 -10.88
CA LEU A 76 2.67 2.30 -10.32
C LEU A 76 3.72 2.13 -11.41
N LEU A 77 4.51 3.18 -11.65
CA LEU A 77 5.68 3.11 -12.53
C LEU A 77 6.92 2.69 -11.74
N PRO A 78 7.71 1.71 -12.22
CA PRO A 78 8.96 1.34 -11.56
C PRO A 78 9.86 2.56 -11.34
N GLY A 79 10.26 2.80 -10.10
CA GLY A 79 11.05 3.97 -9.69
C GLY A 79 10.24 5.17 -9.19
N GLU A 80 8.92 5.19 -9.36
CA GLU A 80 8.02 6.20 -8.77
C GLU A 80 7.41 5.75 -7.44
N TYR A 81 7.64 4.50 -7.05
CA TYR A 81 7.22 3.95 -5.78
C TYR A 81 8.37 3.19 -5.11
N GLU A 82 8.32 3.16 -3.78
CA GLU A 82 9.21 2.37 -2.95
C GLU A 82 8.45 1.21 -2.33
N THR A 83 9.13 0.09 -2.10
CA THR A 83 8.53 -1.08 -1.44
C THR A 83 9.36 -1.53 -0.25
N GLN A 84 8.70 -1.90 0.85
CA GLN A 84 9.35 -2.53 2.00
C GLN A 84 8.56 -3.75 2.48
N PRO A 85 9.22 -4.90 2.73
CA PRO A 85 8.57 -6.01 3.40
C PRO A 85 8.22 -5.60 4.83
N ILE A 86 7.03 -6.00 5.29
CA ILE A 86 6.56 -5.80 6.67
C ILE A 86 6.08 -7.13 7.24
N GLU A 87 6.23 -7.35 8.54
CA GLU A 87 5.86 -8.63 9.17
C GLU A 87 4.36 -8.70 9.49
N SER A 88 3.77 -7.57 9.87
CA SER A 88 2.32 -7.42 10.14
C SER A 88 1.76 -6.12 9.56
N ILE A 89 0.45 -6.09 9.32
CA ILE A 89 -0.27 -4.89 8.93
C ILE A 89 -0.20 -3.78 10.01
N ASP A 90 0.04 -4.16 11.27
CA ASP A 90 0.23 -3.22 12.37
C ASP A 90 1.46 -2.30 12.15
N GLU A 91 2.45 -2.74 11.37
CA GLU A 91 3.63 -1.96 11.05
C GLU A 91 3.38 -0.88 9.99
N PHE A 92 2.25 -0.95 9.28
CA PHE A 92 1.93 -0.08 8.13
C PHE A 92 2.18 1.39 8.41
N TRP A 93 1.60 1.92 9.50
CA TRP A 93 1.72 3.33 9.87
C TRP A 93 3.13 3.70 10.33
N SER A 94 3.85 2.76 10.97
CA SER A 94 5.21 2.98 11.44
C SER A 94 6.17 3.10 10.26
N VAL A 95 6.05 2.20 9.27
CA VAL A 95 6.87 2.22 8.06
C VAL A 95 6.53 3.42 7.18
N GLY A 96 5.25 3.75 7.02
CA GLY A 96 4.83 4.94 6.26
C GLY A 96 5.47 6.23 6.77
N ARG A 97 5.55 6.44 8.09
CA ARG A 97 6.27 7.59 8.67
C ARG A 97 7.75 7.58 8.34
N LYS A 98 8.40 6.44 8.48
CA LYS A 98 9.82 6.28 8.21
C LYS A 98 10.15 6.63 6.75
N MET A 99 9.27 6.28 5.81
CA MET A 99 9.43 6.63 4.39
C MET A 99 9.17 8.11 4.13
N ASN A 100 8.12 8.67 4.73
CA ASN A 100 7.76 10.08 4.55
C ASN A 100 8.80 11.06 5.10
N VAL A 101 9.53 10.68 6.16
CA VAL A 101 10.63 11.49 6.73
C VAL A 101 11.92 11.43 5.90
N GLN A 102 12.08 10.39 5.06
CA GLN A 102 13.28 10.16 4.26
C GLN A 102 13.16 10.65 2.81
N SER A 103 11.97 11.10 2.39
CA SER A 103 11.68 11.62 1.02
C SER A 103 11.97 13.12 0.88
#